data_AF-A0A1W9SR63-F1
#
_entry.id   AF-A0A1W9SR63-F1
#
_cell.length_a   1.000
_cell.length_b   1.000
_cell.length_c   1.000
_cell.angle_alpha   90.00
_cell.angle_beta   90.00
_cell.angle_gamma   90.00
#
_symmetry.space_group_name_H-M   'P 1'
#
loop_
_entity.id
_entity.type
_entity.pdbx_description
1 polymer ?
#
loop_
_entity_poly.entity_id
_entity_poly.type
_entity_poly.pdbx_seq_one_letter_code
_entity_poly.pdbx_strand_id
1 'polypeptide(L)'
;MAIVFIFNLYQKNLKLKLLKYIHVIFILLLFSINSWSQNPIFSQFYSAPLLLAPSFAGGTDGTRVSLNFRDQWPNLPGTFITYAFSIDHYFPEIRSGMGISFLKDVAGSGKLGYSSVAFHYSYNIKIFKNWRLRPGLALNRGKRSLDFHTFSLFQKYLVRNKF
;
A
#
# COMPACT_ATOMS: atom_id res chain seq x y z
N MET A 1 47.23 -44.50 -9.85
CA MET A 1 45.92 -44.63 -9.18
C MET A 1 45.64 -43.51 -8.18
N ALA A 2 46.58 -43.15 -7.29
CA ALA A 2 46.38 -42.10 -6.27
C ALA A 2 46.13 -40.67 -6.81
N ILE A 3 46.78 -40.27 -7.91
CA ILE A 3 46.64 -38.91 -8.49
C ILE A 3 45.21 -38.66 -9.01
N VAL A 4 44.61 -39.65 -9.68
CA VAL A 4 43.22 -39.56 -10.17
C VAL A 4 42.23 -39.45 -9.01
N PHE A 5 42.51 -40.13 -7.90
CA PHE A 5 41.69 -40.05 -6.69
C PHE A 5 41.76 -38.66 -6.03
N ILE A 6 42.95 -38.08 -5.92
CA ILE A 6 43.15 -36.72 -5.38
C ILE A 6 42.48 -35.66 -6.28
N PHE A 7 42.58 -35.80 -7.60
CA PHE A 7 41.92 -34.90 -8.55
C PHE A 7 40.38 -34.96 -8.42
N ASN A 8 39.81 -36.15 -8.28
CA ASN A 8 38.37 -36.32 -8.06
C ASN A 8 37.90 -35.73 -6.72
N LEU A 9 38.70 -35.86 -5.65
CA LEU A 9 38.43 -35.22 -4.36
C LEU A 9 38.46 -33.69 -4.44
N TYR A 10 39.43 -33.14 -5.19
CA TYR A 10 39.53 -31.69 -5.42
C TYR A 10 38.31 -31.16 -6.19
N GLN A 11 37.90 -31.84 -7.27
CA GLN A 11 36.71 -31.49 -8.05
C GLN A 11 35.41 -31.56 -7.23
N LYS A 12 35.28 -32.56 -6.35
CA LYS A 12 34.14 -32.69 -5.44
C LYS A 12 34.07 -31.53 -4.45
N ASN A 13 35.20 -31.14 -3.85
CA ASN A 13 35.27 -30.01 -2.93
C ASN A 13 35.00 -28.67 -3.62
N LEU A 14 35.42 -28.50 -4.87
CA LEU A 14 35.12 -27.30 -5.66
C LEU A 14 33.61 -27.18 -5.96
N LYS A 15 32.96 -28.28 -6.37
CA LYS A 15 31.50 -28.34 -6.57
C LYS A 15 30.71 -28.06 -5.30
N LEU A 16 31.17 -28.58 -4.15
CA LEU A 16 30.54 -28.31 -2.84
C LEU A 16 30.63 -26.83 -2.44
N LYS A 17 31.77 -26.17 -2.69
CA LYS A 17 31.91 -24.72 -2.46
C LYS A 17 31.00 -23.92 -3.39
N LEU A 18 30.95 -24.28 -4.68
CA LEU A 18 30.08 -23.62 -5.65
C LEU A 18 28.60 -23.75 -5.28
N LEU A 19 28.15 -24.95 -4.88
CA LEU A 19 26.80 -25.18 -4.40
C LEU A 19 26.49 -24.34 -3.15
N LYS A 20 27.44 -24.18 -2.22
CA LYS A 20 27.29 -23.30 -1.05
C LYS A 20 27.07 -21.84 -1.44
N TYR A 21 27.84 -21.30 -2.40
CA TYR A 21 27.66 -19.92 -2.87
C TYR A 21 26.30 -19.74 -3.57
N ILE A 22 25.86 -20.72 -4.37
CA ILE A 22 24.54 -20.70 -5.03
C ILE A 22 23.41 -20.68 -3.98
N HIS A 23 23.51 -21.50 -2.93
CA HIS A 23 22.51 -21.51 -1.85
C HIS A 23 22.48 -20.19 -1.07
N VAL A 24 23.63 -19.58 -0.79
CA VAL A 24 23.71 -18.27 -0.12
C VAL A 24 23.09 -17.18 -0.99
N ILE A 25 23.36 -17.16 -2.30
CA ILE A 25 22.76 -16.21 -3.24
C ILE A 25 21.24 -16.40 -3.33
N PHE A 26 20.77 -17.65 -3.37
CA PHE A 26 19.34 -17.97 -3.38
C PHE A 26 18.62 -17.48 -2.12
N ILE A 27 19.23 -17.68 -0.94
CA ILE A 27 18.69 -17.16 0.33
C ILE A 27 18.64 -15.63 0.34
N LEU A 28 19.68 -14.94 -0.15
CA LEU A 28 19.71 -13.47 -0.23
C LEU A 28 18.61 -12.92 -1.16
N LEU A 29 18.31 -13.63 -2.26
CA LEU A 29 17.23 -13.24 -3.18
C LEU A 29 15.84 -13.37 -2.54
N LEU A 30 15.62 -14.34 -1.65
CA LEU A 30 14.35 -14.51 -0.92
C LEU A 30 14.04 -13.36 0.06
N PHE A 31 15.05 -12.62 0.53
CA PHE A 31 14.86 -11.46 1.41
C PHE A 31 14.60 -10.13 0.68
N SER A 32 14.70 -10.11 -0.65
CA SER A 32 14.66 -8.87 -1.44
C SER A 32 13.26 -8.38 -1.82
N ILE A 33 12.20 -9.03 -1.35
CA ILE A 33 10.82 -8.81 -1.87
C ILE A 33 10.01 -7.73 -1.15
N ASN A 34 10.57 -7.04 -0.15
CA ASN A 34 9.83 -6.03 0.61
C ASN A 34 10.07 -4.61 0.06
N SER A 35 9.48 -4.29 -1.09
CA SER A 35 9.36 -2.90 -1.53
C SER A 35 8.29 -2.19 -0.69
N TRP A 36 8.67 -1.19 0.09
CA TRP A 36 7.74 -0.35 0.84
C TRP A 36 7.23 0.76 -0.07
N SER A 37 6.03 0.58 -0.63
CA SER A 37 5.32 1.67 -1.30
C SER A 37 4.88 2.69 -0.23
N GLN A 38 5.19 3.96 -0.44
CA GLN A 38 4.65 5.04 0.41
C GLN A 38 3.18 5.23 0.05
N ASN A 39 2.27 4.74 0.89
CA ASN A 39 0.87 5.13 0.80
C ASN A 39 0.74 6.58 1.31
N PRO A 40 -0.06 7.43 0.67
CA PRO A 40 -0.31 8.77 1.19
C PRO A 40 -1.03 8.67 2.54
N ILE A 41 -0.36 9.07 3.62
CA ILE A 41 -0.91 9.14 4.97
C ILE A 41 -1.07 10.63 5.32
N PHE A 42 -2.28 11.04 5.69
CA PHE A 42 -2.59 12.43 6.09
C PHE A 42 -2.00 12.73 7.48
N SER A 43 -1.50 13.96 7.68
CA SER A 43 -1.04 14.44 9.00
C SER A 43 -2.21 14.61 9.98
N GLN A 44 -3.41 14.84 9.48
CA GLN A 44 -4.66 14.86 10.25
C GLN A 44 -5.38 13.52 10.08
N PHE A 45 -4.95 12.51 10.82
CA PHE A 45 -5.56 11.17 10.73
C PHE A 45 -7.01 11.14 11.23
N TYR A 46 -7.38 12.03 12.15
CA TYR A 46 -8.72 12.13 12.73
C TYR A 46 -9.76 12.69 11.75
N SER A 47 -9.35 13.41 10.70
CA SER A 47 -10.25 14.04 9.74
C SER A 47 -10.67 13.12 8.58
N ALA A 48 -10.04 11.95 8.45
CA ALA A 48 -10.36 10.93 7.45
C ALA A 48 -10.35 9.48 8.02
N PRO A 49 -11.18 9.18 9.03
CA PRO A 49 -11.13 7.92 9.77
C PRO A 49 -11.45 6.67 8.91
N LEU A 50 -12.29 6.81 7.88
CA LEU A 50 -12.54 5.74 6.90
C LEU A 50 -11.29 5.36 6.08
N LEU A 51 -10.30 6.23 5.98
CA LEU A 51 -9.02 5.91 5.32
C LEU A 51 -8.04 5.16 6.25
N LEU A 52 -8.29 5.18 7.56
CA LEU A 52 -7.46 4.45 8.54
C LEU A 52 -7.86 2.97 8.60
N ALA A 53 -9.14 2.70 8.84
CA ALA A 53 -9.64 1.34 8.95
C ALA A 53 -11.16 1.25 8.70
N PRO A 54 -11.66 0.14 8.13
CA PRO A 54 -13.10 -0.06 7.95
C PRO A 54 -13.90 -0.13 9.25
N SER A 55 -13.26 -0.49 10.37
CA SER A 55 -13.91 -0.54 11.69
C SER A 55 -14.42 0.83 12.15
N PHE A 56 -13.91 1.92 11.57
CA PHE A 56 -14.35 3.29 11.85
C PHE A 56 -15.60 3.72 11.07
N ALA A 57 -16.10 2.91 10.14
CA ALA A 57 -17.37 3.18 9.47
C ALA A 57 -18.52 3.21 10.49
N GLY A 58 -19.31 4.29 10.54
CA GLY A 58 -20.31 4.52 11.58
C GLY A 58 -19.68 4.67 12.97
N GLY A 59 -18.47 5.22 13.03
CA GLY A 59 -17.74 5.45 14.28
C GLY A 59 -18.42 6.46 15.20
N THR A 60 -19.15 7.39 14.58
CA THR A 60 -19.98 8.42 15.22
C THR A 60 -21.45 8.02 15.17
N ASP A 61 -22.23 8.44 16.17
CA ASP A 61 -23.68 8.28 16.14
C ASP A 61 -24.26 9.23 15.07
N GLY A 62 -24.69 8.66 13.93
CA GLY A 62 -25.26 9.39 12.79
C GLY A 62 -24.37 9.44 11.54
N THR A 63 -24.69 10.36 10.61
CA THR A 63 -23.93 10.56 9.37
C THR A 63 -22.72 11.44 9.61
N ARG A 64 -21.55 11.00 9.17
CA ARG A 64 -20.32 11.80 9.11
C ARG A 64 -19.90 12.00 7.66
N VAL A 65 -19.56 13.24 7.32
CA VAL A 65 -18.99 13.62 6.04
C VAL A 65 -17.62 14.25 6.29
N SER A 66 -16.62 13.83 5.54
CA SER A 66 -15.25 14.31 5.64
C SER A 66 -14.71 14.71 4.28
N LEU A 67 -14.08 15.88 4.22
CA LEU A 67 -13.36 16.40 3.06
C LEU A 67 -11.95 16.78 3.50
N ASN A 68 -10.96 16.30 2.77
CA ASN A 68 -9.55 16.52 3.08
C ASN A 68 -8.80 16.92 1.81
N PHE A 69 -8.00 17.96 1.95
CA PHE A 69 -7.09 18.43 0.92
C PHE A 69 -5.69 18.49 1.52
N ARG A 70 -4.71 18.00 0.77
CA ARG A 70 -3.31 18.02 1.15
C ARG A 70 -2.47 18.41 -0.06
N ASP A 71 -1.67 19.45 0.11
CA ASP A 71 -0.62 19.85 -0.81
C ASP A 71 0.75 19.66 -0.13
N GLN A 72 1.60 18.81 -0.71
CA GLN A 72 2.95 18.61 -0.21
C GLN A 72 3.97 19.40 -1.01
N TRP A 73 4.67 20.28 -0.30
CA TRP A 73 5.84 21.02 -0.78
C TRP A 73 5.48 22.06 -1.86
N PRO A 74 4.51 22.95 -1.59
CA PRO A 74 3.90 23.84 -2.60
C PRO A 74 4.89 24.71 -3.39
N ASN A 75 6.10 24.92 -2.86
CA ASN A 75 7.15 25.72 -3.50
C ASN A 75 7.98 24.95 -4.55
N LEU A 76 7.80 23.63 -4.71
CA LEU A 76 8.46 22.87 -5.77
C LEU A 76 7.50 22.63 -6.94
N PRO A 77 7.95 22.78 -8.20
CA PRO A 77 7.15 22.37 -9.35
C PRO A 77 7.04 20.84 -9.42
N GLY A 78 5.81 20.32 -9.51
CA GLY A 78 5.55 18.89 -9.70
C GLY A 78 5.25 18.09 -8.44
N THR A 79 4.61 18.73 -7.47
CA THR A 79 4.33 18.23 -6.13
C THR A 79 3.24 17.18 -6.04
N PHE A 80 3.04 16.66 -4.83
CA PHE A 80 2.01 15.69 -4.48
C PHE A 80 0.78 16.41 -3.94
N ILE A 81 -0.32 16.32 -4.69
CA ILE A 81 -1.62 16.85 -4.28
C ILE A 81 -2.56 15.68 -4.05
N THR A 82 -3.07 15.58 -2.83
CA THR A 82 -4.00 14.52 -2.41
C THR A 82 -5.35 15.11 -2.02
N TYR A 83 -6.41 14.58 -2.61
CA TYR A 83 -7.80 14.85 -2.27
C TYR A 83 -8.41 13.59 -1.67
N ALA A 84 -9.12 13.73 -0.55
CA ALA A 84 -9.93 12.65 -0.02
C ALA A 84 -11.31 13.13 0.39
N PHE A 85 -12.30 12.31 0.08
CA PHE A 85 -13.69 12.50 0.47
C PHE A 85 -14.19 11.20 1.10
N SER A 86 -14.97 11.30 2.17
CA SER A 86 -15.61 10.12 2.73
C SER A 86 -16.92 10.45 3.41
N ILE A 87 -17.85 9.51 3.36
CA ILE A 87 -19.14 9.58 4.04
C ILE A 87 -19.41 8.24 4.73
N ASP A 88 -19.79 8.27 6.00
CA ASP A 88 -20.28 7.10 6.72
C ASP A 88 -21.51 7.40 7.57
N HIS A 89 -22.28 6.36 7.86
CA HIS A 89 -23.43 6.42 8.75
C HIS A 89 -23.44 5.21 9.68
N TYR A 90 -23.85 5.42 10.94
CA TYR A 90 -24.15 4.34 11.87
C TYR A 90 -25.64 4.06 11.90
N PHE A 91 -26.03 2.81 11.61
CA PHE A 91 -27.41 2.32 11.65
C PHE A 91 -27.66 1.58 12.97
N PRO A 92 -28.38 2.18 13.94
CA PRO A 92 -28.59 1.57 15.25
C PRO A 92 -29.41 0.28 15.19
N GLU A 93 -30.34 0.17 14.24
CA GLU A 93 -31.30 -0.94 14.09
C GLU A 93 -30.58 -2.26 13.81
N ILE A 94 -29.56 -2.19 12.94
CA ILE A 94 -28.73 -3.34 12.58
C ILE A 94 -27.40 -3.38 13.35
N ARG A 95 -27.13 -2.38 14.20
CA ARG A 95 -25.87 -2.20 14.93
C ARG A 95 -24.64 -2.16 14.01
N SER A 96 -24.79 -1.64 12.80
CA SER A 96 -23.74 -1.63 11.78
C SER A 96 -23.41 -0.23 11.32
N GLY A 97 -22.17 -0.02 10.91
CA GLY A 97 -21.76 1.20 10.20
C GLY A 97 -21.45 0.90 8.74
N MET A 98 -21.82 1.80 7.84
CA MET A 98 -21.47 1.71 6.42
C MET A 98 -20.88 3.03 5.97
N GLY A 99 -19.94 2.97 5.04
CA GLY A 99 -19.36 4.19 4.47
C GLY A 99 -18.68 3.96 3.13
N ILE A 100 -18.48 5.06 2.42
CA ILE A 100 -17.75 5.11 1.15
C ILE A 100 -16.64 6.14 1.29
N SER A 101 -15.46 5.84 0.75
CA SER A 101 -14.37 6.79 0.66
C SER A 101 -13.81 6.84 -0.75
N PHE A 102 -13.45 8.05 -1.18
CA PHE A 102 -12.74 8.34 -2.40
C PHE A 102 -11.40 9.00 -2.06
N LEU A 103 -10.35 8.57 -2.75
CA LEU A 103 -9.02 9.13 -2.63
C LEU A 103 -8.49 9.39 -4.04
N LYS A 104 -7.95 10.58 -4.28
CA LYS A 104 -7.21 10.91 -5.49
C LYS A 104 -5.89 11.55 -5.11
N ASP A 105 -4.82 10.97 -5.58
CA ASP A 105 -3.46 11.45 -5.40
C ASP A 105 -2.85 11.75 -6.76
N VAL A 106 -2.22 12.90 -6.90
CA VAL A 106 -1.56 13.35 -8.13
C VAL A 106 -0.14 13.74 -7.77
N ALA A 107 0.82 13.07 -8.39
CA ALA A 107 2.25 13.21 -8.15
C ALA A 107 3.01 13.58 -9.43
N GLY A 108 4.15 14.26 -9.28
CA GLY A 108 5.13 14.45 -10.35
C GLY A 108 4.61 15.27 -11.53
N SER A 109 4.08 16.47 -11.26
CA SER A 109 3.48 17.36 -12.28
C SER A 109 2.31 16.74 -13.05
N GLY A 110 1.57 15.80 -12.44
CA GLY A 110 0.46 15.10 -13.11
C GLY A 110 0.86 13.82 -13.85
N LYS A 111 2.14 13.43 -13.83
CA LYS A 111 2.64 12.23 -14.52
C LYS A 111 2.22 10.93 -13.86
N LEU A 112 1.96 10.96 -12.55
CA LEU A 112 1.56 9.82 -11.74
C LEU A 112 0.23 10.15 -11.04
N GLY A 113 -0.85 9.53 -11.47
CA GLY A 113 -2.15 9.63 -10.83
C GLY A 113 -2.51 8.34 -10.13
N TYR A 114 -3.06 8.43 -8.93
CA TYR A 114 -3.72 7.33 -8.24
C TYR A 114 -5.12 7.76 -7.84
N SER A 115 -6.11 6.93 -8.13
CA SER A 115 -7.48 7.14 -7.66
C SER A 115 -8.02 5.85 -7.08
N SER A 116 -8.61 5.89 -5.90
CA SER A 116 -9.30 4.75 -5.31
C SER A 116 -10.67 5.11 -4.79
N VAL A 117 -11.56 4.14 -4.89
CA VAL A 117 -12.87 4.11 -4.25
C VAL A 117 -12.90 2.91 -3.33
N ALA A 118 -13.48 3.09 -2.15
CA ALA A 118 -13.65 2.02 -1.20
C ALA A 118 -15.04 2.06 -0.57
N PHE A 119 -15.62 0.88 -0.38
CA PHE A 119 -16.78 0.67 0.46
C PHE A 119 -16.33 0.03 1.76
N HIS A 120 -16.87 0.51 2.88
CA HIS A 120 -16.51 0.07 4.23
C HIS A 120 -17.77 -0.35 4.97
N TYR A 121 -17.65 -1.45 5.71
CA TYR A 121 -18.67 -1.98 6.58
C TYR A 121 -18.07 -2.28 7.95
N SER A 122 -18.77 -1.94 9.02
CA SER A 122 -18.42 -2.33 10.38
C SER A 122 -19.64 -2.89 11.12
N TYR A 123 -19.40 -3.79 12.08
CA TYR A 123 -20.45 -4.31 12.94
C TYR A 123 -20.11 -4.09 14.41
N ASN A 124 -21.03 -3.56 15.20
CA ASN A 124 -20.80 -3.20 16.60
C ASN A 124 -21.31 -4.31 17.55
N ILE A 125 -20.38 -5.09 18.08
CA ILE A 125 -20.64 -6.18 19.01
C ILE A 125 -20.45 -5.67 20.43
N LYS A 126 -21.52 -5.66 21.22
CA LYS A 126 -21.46 -5.39 22.67
C LYS A 126 -21.15 -6.70 23.39
N ILE A 127 -19.96 -6.82 23.99
CA ILE A 127 -19.56 -8.01 24.74
C ILE A 127 -19.99 -7.87 26.21
N PHE A 128 -19.67 -6.72 26.82
CA PHE A 128 -20.07 -6.37 28.19
C PHE A 128 -20.63 -4.94 28.23
N LYS A 129 -21.12 -4.48 29.38
CA LYS A 129 -21.66 -3.11 29.56
C LYS A 129 -20.70 -2.02 29.02
N ASN A 130 -19.39 -2.21 29.19
CA ASN A 130 -18.36 -1.22 28.82
C ASN A 130 -17.45 -1.67 27.67
N TRP A 131 -17.57 -2.92 27.21
CA TRP A 131 -16.70 -3.47 26.17
C TRP A 131 -17.44 -3.65 24.86
N ARG A 132 -16.91 -3.03 23.81
CA ARG A 132 -17.43 -3.13 22.45
C ARG A 132 -16.32 -3.55 21.50
N LEU A 133 -16.63 -4.48 20.62
CA LEU A 133 -15.76 -4.93 19.54
C LEU A 133 -16.39 -4.50 18.21
N ARG A 134 -15.58 -3.91 17.32
CA ARG A 134 -16.02 -3.43 16.01
C ARG A 134 -15.19 -4.02 14.87
N PRO A 135 -15.41 -5.29 14.47
CA PRO A 135 -14.83 -5.80 13.25
C PRO A 135 -15.30 -4.98 12.04
N GLY A 136 -14.41 -4.78 11.07
CA GLY A 136 -14.71 -4.06 9.84
C GLY A 136 -14.15 -4.75 8.62
N LEU A 137 -14.85 -4.58 7.49
CA LEU A 137 -14.48 -5.09 6.17
C LEU A 137 -14.48 -3.93 5.16
N ALA A 138 -13.51 -3.94 4.26
CA ALA A 138 -13.39 -2.93 3.20
C ALA A 138 -13.26 -3.61 1.83
N LEU A 139 -14.00 -3.11 0.85
CA LEU A 139 -13.82 -3.42 -0.56
C LEU A 139 -13.20 -2.21 -1.25
N ASN A 140 -11.95 -2.33 -1.68
CA ASN A 140 -11.17 -1.23 -2.26
C ASN A 140 -10.90 -1.49 -3.74
N ARG A 141 -11.12 -0.49 -4.59
CA ARG A 141 -10.73 -0.49 -6.00
C ARG A 141 -9.89 0.74 -6.31
N GLY A 142 -8.62 0.53 -6.62
CA GLY A 142 -7.69 1.57 -7.05
C GLY A 142 -7.31 1.46 -8.52
N LYS A 143 -7.05 2.59 -9.16
CA LYS A 143 -6.45 2.71 -10.50
C LYS A 143 -5.24 3.64 -10.42
N ARG A 144 -4.15 3.26 -11.08
CA ARG A 144 -2.98 4.12 -11.31
C ARG A 144 -2.96 4.53 -12.78
N SER A 145 -2.79 5.81 -13.05
CA SER A 145 -2.61 6.37 -14.39
C SER A 145 -1.20 6.93 -14.52
N LEU A 146 -0.56 6.63 -15.63
CA LEU A 146 0.74 7.14 -16.02
C LEU A 146 0.56 7.89 -17.33
N ASP A 147 0.79 9.20 -17.33
CA ASP A 147 0.76 9.98 -18.57
C ASP A 147 2.17 10.09 -19.16
N PHE A 148 2.36 9.46 -20.32
CA PHE A 148 3.67 9.30 -20.95
C PHE A 148 4.01 10.38 -22.00
N HIS A 149 3.10 11.33 -22.27
CA HIS A 149 3.26 12.27 -23.37
C HIS A 149 4.37 13.33 -23.14
N THR A 150 4.77 13.60 -21.90
CA THR A 150 5.74 14.66 -21.54
C THR A 150 6.95 14.11 -20.77
N PHE A 151 7.47 12.95 -21.15
CA PHE A 151 8.76 12.46 -20.63
C PHE A 151 9.90 12.86 -21.56
N SER A 152 10.95 13.47 -20.98
CA SER A 152 12.26 13.54 -21.65
C SER A 152 12.78 12.12 -21.88
N LEU A 153 13.53 11.91 -22.97
CA LEU A 153 14.04 10.59 -23.41
C LEU A 153 14.71 9.78 -22.27
N PHE A 154 15.37 10.47 -21.33
CA PHE A 154 16.01 9.85 -20.16
C PHE A 154 15.02 9.23 -19.16
N GLN A 155 13.88 9.89 -18.88
CA GLN A 155 12.86 9.35 -17.98
C GLN A 155 12.12 8.14 -18.59
N LYS A 156 11.97 8.08 -19.92
CA LYS A 156 11.36 6.92 -20.60
C LYS A 156 12.18 5.64 -20.42
N TYR A 157 13.51 5.73 -20.36
CA TYR A 157 14.38 4.57 -20.17
C TYR A 157 14.30 3.98 -18.75
N LEU A 158 14.16 4.81 -17.72
CA LEU A 158 14.09 4.34 -16.32
C LEU A 158 12.77 3.65 -15.96
N VAL A 159 11.66 4.05 -16.58
CA VAL A 159 10.34 3.43 -16.35
C VAL A 159 10.18 2.14 -17.14
N ARG A 160 10.73 2.05 -18.37
CA ARG A 160 10.65 0.84 -19.22
C ARG A 160 11.42 -0.36 -18.67
N ASN A 161 12.42 -0.14 -17.80
CA ASN A 161 13.23 -1.22 -17.21
C ASN A 161 12.81 -1.63 -15.78
N LYS A 162 11.69 -1.10 -15.26
CA LYS A 162 11.18 -1.42 -13.92
C LYS A 162 9.80 -2.10 -13.91
N PHE A 163 9.32 -2.52 -15.07
CA PHE A 163 8.17 -3.41 -15.24
C PHE A 163 8.52 -4.55 -16.18
#